data_AF-A0A644ZHY3-F1
#
_entry.id   AF-A0A644ZHY3-F1
#
_cell.length_a   1.000
_cell.length_b   1.000
_cell.length_c   1.000
_cell.angle_alpha   90.00
_cell.angle_beta   90.00
_cell.angle_gamma   90.00
#
_symmetry.space_group_name_H-M   'P 1'
#
loop_
_entity.id
_entity.type
_entity.pdbx_description
1 polymer ?
#
loop_
_entity_poly.entity_id
_entity_poly.type
_entity_poly.pdbx_seq_one_letter_code
_entity_poly.pdbx_strand_id
1 'polypeptide(L)'
;MNPPVEDFVRCIEEGKAEQYIILPNNKNIVLAVQQVKKLLGTMQIDFIPTNNLAQGLAALVAFDKEKSMVENVMAMREQAKAARSAACSIAVRDSVVNGVKVKKGQYIGLVEEKIVCAGDQLLEVAAETLRLAAEGAELISIYYGKDMALQQAEELADELKKVNDDWEIELFDGGQPLYPLLMVIE
;
A
#
# COMPACT_ATOMS: atom_id res chain seq x y z
N MET A 1 -12.95 -5.92 -0.30
CA MET A 1 -14.00 -6.31 -1.26
C MET A 1 -13.50 -5.95 -2.65
N ASN A 2 -13.79 -6.76 -3.68
CA ASN A 2 -13.43 -6.44 -5.06
C ASN A 2 -14.69 -5.91 -5.76
N PRO A 3 -14.80 -4.59 -6.01
CA PRO A 3 -15.98 -4.02 -6.65
C PRO A 3 -16.12 -4.52 -8.10
N PRO A 4 -17.36 -4.78 -8.56
CA PRO A 4 -17.64 -5.09 -9.95
C PRO A 4 -17.44 -3.86 -10.86
N VAL A 5 -17.36 -4.07 -12.18
CA VAL A 5 -17.11 -3.02 -13.18
C VAL A 5 -18.20 -1.95 -13.15
N GLU A 6 -19.45 -2.37 -12.97
CA GLU A 6 -20.63 -1.52 -12.95
C GLU A 6 -20.58 -0.48 -11.83
N ASP A 7 -19.96 -0.81 -10.69
CA ASP A 7 -19.82 0.12 -9.58
C ASP A 7 -18.83 1.25 -9.90
N PHE A 8 -17.75 0.97 -10.63
CA PHE A 8 -16.83 2.00 -11.10
C PHE A 8 -17.49 2.89 -12.14
N VAL A 9 -18.21 2.30 -13.11
CA VAL A 9 -18.90 3.05 -14.16
C VAL A 9 -19.91 4.01 -13.53
N ARG A 10 -20.76 3.51 -12.62
CA ARG A 10 -21.74 4.32 -11.92
C ARG A 10 -21.09 5.47 -11.14
N CYS A 11 -20.00 5.19 -10.41
CA CYS A 11 -19.25 6.22 -9.66
C CYS A 11 -18.75 7.36 -10.56
N ILE A 12 -18.31 7.02 -11.78
CA ILE A 12 -17.76 7.99 -12.74
C ILE A 12 -18.88 8.78 -13.42
N GLU A 13 -19.99 8.12 -13.77
CA GLU A 13 -21.17 8.77 -14.35
C GLU A 13 -21.87 9.71 -13.37
N GLU A 14 -21.94 9.35 -12.09
CA GLU A 14 -22.52 10.17 -11.01
C GLU A 14 -21.55 11.25 -10.50
N GLY A 15 -20.26 11.14 -10.82
CA GLY A 15 -19.22 12.05 -10.41
C GLY A 15 -19.23 13.38 -11.17
N LYS A 16 -18.47 14.36 -10.66
CA LYS A 16 -18.42 15.74 -11.21
C LYS A 16 -17.13 16.06 -11.96
N ALA A 17 -16.14 15.17 -11.95
CA ALA A 17 -14.87 15.43 -12.61
C ALA A 17 -14.99 15.18 -14.12
N GLU A 18 -14.26 15.96 -14.90
CA GLU A 18 -14.15 15.76 -16.35
C GLU A 18 -13.25 14.57 -16.70
N GLN A 19 -12.28 14.29 -15.83
CA GLN A 19 -11.31 13.21 -15.98
C GLN A 19 -11.08 12.48 -14.66
N TYR A 20 -10.86 11.17 -14.74
CA TYR A 20 -10.64 10.30 -13.59
C TYR A 20 -9.37 9.48 -13.76
N ILE A 21 -8.55 9.43 -12.71
CA ILE A 21 -7.41 8.50 -12.60
C ILE A 21 -7.72 7.52 -11.48
N ILE A 22 -7.82 6.23 -11.82
CA ILE A 22 -8.14 5.19 -10.85
C ILE A 22 -6.86 4.54 -10.32
N LEU A 23 -6.78 4.35 -9.00
CA LEU A 23 -5.71 3.60 -8.33
C LEU A 23 -6.31 2.33 -7.71
N PRO A 24 -6.19 1.16 -8.35
CA PRO A 24 -6.83 -0.08 -7.90
C PRO A 24 -6.39 -0.52 -6.51
N ASN A 25 -5.10 -0.29 -6.17
CA ASN A 25 -4.47 -0.63 -4.90
C ASN A 25 -4.67 -2.09 -4.45
N ASN A 26 -5.00 -2.96 -5.40
CA ASN A 26 -5.28 -4.37 -5.22
C ASN A 26 -5.19 -5.03 -6.60
N LYS A 27 -4.25 -5.96 -6.75
CA LYS A 27 -4.02 -6.67 -8.01
C LYS A 27 -5.28 -7.31 -8.62
N ASN A 28 -6.24 -7.72 -7.78
CA ASN A 28 -7.47 -8.36 -8.22
C ASN A 28 -8.47 -7.37 -8.83
N ILE A 29 -8.27 -6.06 -8.63
CA ILE A 29 -9.14 -4.98 -9.13
C ILE A 29 -8.62 -4.41 -10.46
N VAL A 30 -7.33 -4.59 -10.76
CA VAL A 30 -6.67 -4.02 -11.96
C VAL A 30 -7.39 -4.40 -13.26
N LEU A 31 -7.82 -5.66 -13.41
CA LEU A 31 -8.54 -6.11 -14.60
C LEU A 31 -9.92 -5.46 -14.74
N ALA A 32 -10.64 -5.25 -13.63
CA ALA A 32 -11.94 -4.56 -13.67
C ALA A 32 -11.76 -3.12 -14.13
N VAL A 33 -10.76 -2.40 -13.60
CA VAL A 33 -10.46 -1.01 -13.97
C VAL A 33 -10.03 -0.89 -15.43
N GLN A 34 -9.29 -1.87 -15.96
CA GLN A 34 -9.00 -1.95 -17.40
C GLN A 34 -10.27 -2.07 -18.26
N GLN A 35 -11.27 -2.81 -17.79
CA GLN A 35 -12.55 -2.93 -18.49
C GLN A 35 -13.33 -1.61 -18.44
N VAL A 36 -13.35 -0.92 -17.30
CA VAL A 36 -13.95 0.41 -17.15
C VAL A 36 -13.37 1.38 -18.19
N LYS A 37 -12.04 1.45 -18.31
CA LYS A 37 -11.37 2.29 -19.31
C LYS A 37 -11.78 1.94 -20.75
N LYS A 38 -11.98 0.65 -21.06
CA LYS A 38 -12.44 0.22 -22.40
C LYS A 38 -13.89 0.64 -22.68
N LEU A 39 -14.75 0.63 -21.67
CA LEU A 39 -16.18 0.96 -21.81
C LEU A 39 -16.40 2.47 -21.98
N LEU A 40 -15.70 3.29 -21.20
CA LEU A 40 -15.92 4.74 -21.10
C LEU A 40 -14.95 5.57 -21.96
N GLY A 41 -13.90 4.95 -22.49
CA GLY A 41 -12.96 5.58 -23.40
C GLY A 41 -11.79 6.31 -22.72
N THR A 42 -10.74 6.57 -23.51
CA THR A 42 -9.43 7.03 -22.99
C THR A 42 -9.34 8.53 -22.73
N MET A 43 -10.34 9.32 -23.12
CA MET A 43 -10.35 10.77 -22.87
C MET A 43 -10.81 11.12 -21.46
N GLN A 44 -11.69 10.30 -20.89
CA GLN A 44 -12.32 10.55 -19.58
C GLN A 44 -11.63 9.78 -18.44
N ILE A 45 -10.99 8.64 -18.73
CA ILE A 45 -10.45 7.75 -17.69
C ILE A 45 -9.08 7.19 -18.05
N ASP A 46 -8.20 7.19 -17.06
CA ASP A 46 -7.02 6.33 -17.03
C ASP A 46 -6.84 5.69 -15.64
N PHE A 47 -5.81 4.87 -15.49
CA PHE A 47 -5.49 4.23 -14.23
C PHE A 47 -3.99 3.99 -14.07
N ILE A 48 -3.56 3.92 -12.82
CA ILE A 48 -2.22 3.49 -12.42
C ILE A 48 -2.36 2.03 -11.97
N PRO A 49 -1.63 1.05 -12.51
CA PRO A 49 -1.81 -0.38 -12.19
C PRO A 49 -1.23 -0.75 -10.82
N THR A 50 -1.63 -0.03 -9.77
CA THR A 50 -1.17 -0.27 -8.39
C THR A 50 -1.77 -1.56 -7.84
N ASN A 51 -0.91 -2.37 -7.22
CA ASN A 51 -1.30 -3.68 -6.68
C ASN A 51 -1.56 -3.65 -5.18
N ASN A 52 -1.11 -2.59 -4.49
CA ASN A 52 -1.29 -2.37 -3.07
C ASN A 52 -1.39 -0.87 -2.76
N LEU A 53 -1.67 -0.54 -1.49
CA LEU A 53 -1.89 0.83 -1.04
C LEU A 53 -0.62 1.69 -1.09
N ALA A 54 0.55 1.11 -0.80
CA ALA A 54 1.84 1.81 -0.84
C ALA A 54 2.16 2.36 -2.24
N GLN A 55 1.99 1.54 -3.28
CA GLN A 55 2.12 1.99 -4.67
C GLN A 55 1.09 3.07 -5.03
N GLY A 56 -0.11 2.99 -4.46
CA GLY A 56 -1.15 4.01 -4.57
C GLY A 56 -0.74 5.36 -3.99
N LEU A 57 -0.20 5.34 -2.77
CA LEU A 57 0.28 6.55 -2.09
C LEU A 57 1.44 7.19 -2.84
N ALA A 58 2.44 6.40 -3.24
CA ALA A 58 3.55 6.89 -4.05
C ALA A 58 3.09 7.50 -5.38
N ALA A 59 2.11 6.88 -6.04
CA ALA A 59 1.49 7.46 -7.23
C ALA A 59 0.82 8.81 -6.94
N LEU A 60 0.09 8.94 -5.82
CA LEU A 60 -0.61 10.18 -5.47
C LEU A 60 0.36 11.34 -5.21
N VAL A 61 1.51 11.09 -4.59
CA VAL A 61 2.55 12.12 -4.35
C VAL A 61 3.06 12.71 -5.67
N ALA A 62 3.09 11.91 -6.74
CA ALA A 62 3.53 12.34 -8.06
C ALA A 62 2.51 13.19 -8.84
N PHE A 63 1.26 13.27 -8.35
CA PHE A 63 0.19 13.98 -9.05
C PHE A 63 0.40 15.49 -9.00
N ASP A 64 0.20 16.14 -10.14
CA ASP A 64 0.31 17.58 -10.31
C ASP A 64 -0.92 18.10 -11.06
N LYS A 65 -1.72 18.93 -10.37
CA LYS A 65 -2.97 19.49 -10.91
C LYS A 65 -2.78 20.38 -12.14
N GLU A 66 -1.57 20.91 -12.36
CA GLU A 66 -1.27 21.78 -13.50
C GLU A 66 -0.90 20.97 -14.76
N LYS A 67 -0.67 19.65 -14.62
CA LYS A 67 -0.34 18.75 -15.72
C LYS A 67 -1.57 18.10 -16.33
N SER A 68 -1.47 17.75 -17.61
CA SER A 68 -2.51 16.96 -18.29
C SER A 68 -2.68 15.57 -17.66
N MET A 69 -3.82 14.91 -17.91
CA MET A 69 -4.03 13.52 -17.47
C MET A 69 -2.93 12.57 -17.96
N VAL A 70 -2.44 12.74 -19.20
CA VAL A 70 -1.40 11.87 -19.77
C VAL A 70 -0.08 12.04 -19.04
N GLU A 71 0.34 13.28 -18.79
CA GLU A 71 1.57 13.59 -18.05
C GLU A 71 1.50 13.08 -16.61
N ASN A 72 0.37 13.29 -15.94
CA ASN A 72 0.12 12.74 -14.61
C ASN A 72 0.22 11.21 -14.62
N VAL A 73 -0.49 10.53 -15.51
CA VAL A 73 -0.47 9.06 -15.57
C VAL A 73 0.94 8.51 -15.79
N MET A 74 1.77 9.17 -16.61
CA MET A 74 3.16 8.78 -16.79
C MET A 74 3.98 8.93 -15.51
N ALA A 75 3.96 10.11 -14.89
CA ALA A 75 4.72 10.38 -13.67
C ALA A 75 4.27 9.49 -12.49
N MET A 76 2.95 9.38 -12.29
CA MET A 76 2.35 8.55 -11.26
C MET A 76 2.69 7.06 -11.45
N ARG A 77 2.76 6.56 -12.69
CA ARG A 77 3.17 5.17 -12.96
C ARG A 77 4.64 4.92 -12.64
N GLU A 78 5.50 5.88 -12.93
CA GLU A 78 6.92 5.78 -12.60
C GLU A 78 7.12 5.68 -11.08
N GLN A 79 6.50 6.58 -10.32
CA GLN A 79 6.59 6.57 -8.86
C GLN A 79 5.97 5.32 -8.24
N ALA A 80 4.78 4.90 -8.71
CA ALA A 80 4.16 3.66 -8.26
C ALA A 80 5.06 2.42 -8.46
N LYS A 81 5.87 2.41 -9.52
CA LYS A 81 6.76 1.29 -9.86
C LYS A 81 8.05 1.31 -9.03
N ALA A 82 8.54 2.49 -8.68
CA ALA A 82 9.74 2.64 -7.86
C ALA A 82 9.48 2.33 -6.37
N ALA A 83 8.25 2.54 -5.90
CA ALA A 83 7.87 2.32 -4.51
C ALA A 83 8.04 0.86 -4.09
N ARG A 84 8.88 0.62 -3.08
CA ARG A 84 8.96 -0.66 -2.39
C ARG A 84 7.91 -0.68 -1.28
N SER A 85 7.16 -1.77 -1.23
CA SER A 85 6.03 -1.92 -0.33
C SER A 85 6.28 -3.00 0.71
N ALA A 86 6.04 -2.64 1.97
CA ALA A 86 6.00 -3.59 3.07
C ALA A 86 4.76 -3.35 3.93
N ALA A 87 4.33 -4.37 4.67
CA ALA A 87 3.18 -4.24 5.56
C ALA A 87 3.24 -5.25 6.70
N CYS A 88 2.51 -4.95 7.77
CA CYS A 88 2.14 -5.94 8.77
C CYS A 88 0.62 -6.14 8.74
N SER A 89 0.18 -7.39 8.89
CA SER A 89 -1.24 -7.76 9.00
C SER A 89 -1.43 -8.88 10.01
N ILE A 90 -2.67 -9.31 10.24
CA ILE A 90 -3.02 -10.38 11.18
C ILE A 90 -3.50 -11.59 10.39
N ALA A 91 -2.92 -12.76 10.68
CA ALA A 91 -3.29 -14.01 10.04
C ALA A 91 -4.71 -14.45 10.45
N VAL A 92 -5.57 -14.67 9.45
CA VAL A 92 -6.97 -15.09 9.67
C VAL A 92 -7.14 -16.60 9.79
N ARG A 93 -6.10 -17.38 9.45
CA ARG A 93 -6.09 -18.85 9.47
C ARG A 93 -4.68 -19.38 9.60
N ASP A 94 -4.57 -20.63 10.04
CA ASP A 94 -3.31 -21.37 9.99
C ASP A 94 -2.92 -21.65 8.54
N SER A 95 -1.63 -21.51 8.23
CA SER A 95 -1.11 -21.83 6.89
C SER A 95 0.41 -22.00 6.89
N VAL A 96 0.92 -22.56 5.82
CA VAL A 96 2.35 -22.54 5.49
C VAL A 96 2.49 -21.85 4.14
N VAL A 97 3.17 -20.71 4.10
CA VAL A 97 3.36 -19.90 2.89
C VAL A 97 4.85 -19.61 2.75
N ASN A 98 5.44 -19.97 1.61
CA ASN A 98 6.88 -19.79 1.35
C ASN A 98 7.80 -20.38 2.44
N GLY A 99 7.37 -21.47 3.09
CA GLY A 99 8.12 -22.09 4.20
C GLY A 99 7.90 -21.43 5.57
N VAL A 100 7.22 -20.28 5.62
CA VAL A 100 6.82 -19.60 6.87
C VAL A 100 5.59 -20.31 7.44
N LYS A 101 5.69 -20.80 8.67
CA LYS A 101 4.55 -21.32 9.43
C LYS A 101 3.81 -20.15 10.06
N VAL A 102 2.54 -20.02 9.73
CA VAL A 102 1.66 -18.96 10.22
C VAL A 102 0.54 -19.59 11.02
N LYS A 103 0.31 -19.12 12.24
CA LYS A 103 -0.87 -19.47 13.03
C LYS A 103 -1.89 -18.33 12.97
N LYS A 104 -3.17 -18.69 13.03
CA LYS A 104 -4.27 -17.73 13.16
C LYS A 104 -4.03 -16.82 14.37
N GLY A 105 -4.21 -15.52 14.16
CA GLY A 105 -4.03 -14.48 15.17
C GLY A 105 -2.62 -13.90 15.25
N GLN A 106 -1.62 -14.54 14.62
CA GLN A 106 -0.27 -14.00 14.58
C GLN A 106 -0.18 -12.79 13.65
N TYR A 107 0.74 -11.89 13.96
CA TYR A 107 1.18 -10.89 13.01
C TYR A 107 1.97 -11.57 11.89
N ILE A 108 1.80 -11.06 10.68
CA ILE A 108 2.53 -11.49 9.49
C ILE A 108 3.17 -10.29 8.82
N GLY A 109 4.42 -10.46 8.42
CA GLY A 109 5.19 -9.49 7.65
C GLY A 109 5.02 -9.75 6.15
N LEU A 110 4.78 -8.69 5.40
CA LEU A 110 4.55 -8.71 3.95
C LEU A 110 5.59 -7.84 3.27
N VAL A 111 6.23 -8.36 2.23
CA VAL A 111 7.08 -7.59 1.30
C VAL A 111 6.57 -7.86 -0.10
N GLU A 112 6.18 -6.82 -0.84
CA GLU A 112 5.55 -6.96 -2.16
C GLU A 112 4.41 -8.01 -2.17
N GLU A 113 3.52 -7.91 -1.18
CA GLU A 113 2.37 -8.82 -0.95
C GLU A 113 2.73 -10.29 -0.62
N LYS A 114 4.01 -10.61 -0.43
CA LYS A 114 4.47 -11.96 -0.04
C LYS A 114 4.72 -12.02 1.45
N ILE A 115 4.18 -13.05 2.10
CA ILE A 115 4.49 -13.35 3.50
C ILE A 115 5.96 -13.75 3.60
N VAL A 116 6.72 -13.02 4.43
CA VAL A 116 8.16 -13.25 4.66
C VAL A 116 8.47 -13.70 6.08
N CYS A 117 7.67 -13.31 7.07
CA CYS A 117 7.82 -13.69 8.47
C CYS A 117 6.47 -13.69 9.20
N ALA A 118 6.43 -14.31 10.38
CA ALA A 118 5.26 -14.35 11.26
C ALA A 118 5.67 -14.42 12.72
N GLY A 119 4.87 -13.84 13.62
CA GLY A 119 5.18 -13.78 15.05
C GLY A 119 4.03 -13.28 15.90
N ASP A 120 4.19 -13.35 17.22
CA ASP A 120 3.14 -12.97 18.18
C ASP A 120 3.20 -11.47 18.55
N GLN A 121 4.33 -10.79 18.27
CA GLN A 121 4.55 -9.38 18.58
C GLN A 121 4.69 -8.55 17.30
N LEU A 122 3.96 -7.43 17.22
CA LEU A 122 3.97 -6.57 16.04
C LEU A 122 5.36 -5.96 15.79
N LEU A 123 6.03 -5.50 16.84
CA LEU A 123 7.36 -4.88 16.74
C LEU A 123 8.39 -5.84 16.13
N GLU A 124 8.42 -7.10 16.58
CA GLU A 124 9.35 -8.12 16.07
C GLU A 124 9.09 -8.40 14.59
N VAL A 125 7.81 -8.52 14.22
CA VAL A 125 7.40 -8.75 12.82
C VAL A 125 7.72 -7.54 11.95
N ALA A 126 7.49 -6.32 12.43
CA ALA A 126 7.80 -5.08 11.72
C ALA A 126 9.31 -4.95 11.49
N ALA A 127 10.12 -5.16 12.52
CA ALA A 127 11.58 -5.11 12.43
C ALA A 127 12.13 -6.13 11.43
N GLU A 128 11.67 -7.38 11.48
CA GLU A 128 12.10 -8.41 10.53
C GLU A 128 11.62 -8.12 9.11
N THR A 129 10.40 -7.59 8.95
CA THR A 129 9.89 -7.18 7.64
C THR A 129 10.76 -6.08 7.03
N LEU A 130 11.12 -5.06 7.82
CA LEU A 130 11.97 -3.97 7.35
C LEU A 130 13.40 -4.43 7.06
N ARG A 131 13.98 -5.34 7.85
CA ARG A 131 15.29 -5.93 7.52
C ARG A 131 15.31 -6.59 6.14
N LEU A 132 14.21 -7.21 5.73
CA LEU A 132 14.10 -7.88 4.44
C LEU A 132 13.71 -6.95 3.29
N ALA A 133 13.17 -5.77 3.58
CA ALA A 133 12.60 -4.86 2.58
C ALA A 133 13.36 -3.55 2.39
N ALA A 134 14.03 -3.07 3.45
CA ALA A 134 14.63 -1.74 3.56
C ALA A 134 16.16 -1.74 3.38
N GLU A 135 16.72 -2.73 2.69
CA GLU A 135 18.13 -2.70 2.31
C GLU A 135 18.39 -1.47 1.43
N GLY A 136 19.32 -0.59 1.86
CA GLY A 136 19.63 0.66 1.17
C GLY A 136 18.46 1.65 1.11
N ALA A 137 17.50 1.57 2.05
CA ALA A 137 16.45 2.57 2.16
C ALA A 137 16.98 3.85 2.80
N GLU A 138 16.57 4.99 2.25
CA GLU A 138 16.83 6.31 2.81
C GLU A 138 15.69 6.74 3.74
N LEU A 139 14.44 6.39 3.40
CA LEU A 139 13.25 6.78 4.16
C LEU A 139 12.23 5.64 4.24
N ILE A 140 11.63 5.47 5.42
CA ILE A 140 10.53 4.54 5.68
C ILE A 140 9.33 5.34 6.18
N SER A 141 8.34 5.50 5.30
CA SER A 141 7.04 6.07 5.66
C SER A 141 6.12 4.99 6.21
N ILE A 142 5.74 5.09 7.49
CA ILE A 142 4.84 4.14 8.15
C ILE A 142 3.47 4.77 8.35
N TYR A 143 2.45 4.13 7.79
CA TYR A 143 1.05 4.46 7.96
C TYR A 143 0.44 3.49 8.96
N TYR A 144 0.09 3.96 10.16
CA TYR A 144 -0.50 3.11 11.19
C TYR A 144 -2.02 2.98 11.02
N GLY A 145 -2.55 1.81 11.36
CA GLY A 145 -3.96 1.47 11.17
C GLY A 145 -4.87 2.05 12.25
N LYS A 146 -6.19 2.01 11.99
CA LYS A 146 -7.24 2.60 12.86
C LYS A 146 -7.21 2.14 14.32
N ASP A 147 -6.67 0.95 14.58
CA ASP A 147 -6.67 0.31 15.89
C ASP A 147 -5.38 0.60 16.68
N MET A 148 -4.49 1.47 16.16
CA MET A 148 -3.26 1.90 16.79
C MET A 148 -3.34 3.40 17.10
N ALA A 149 -3.05 3.78 18.35
CA ALA A 149 -2.95 5.18 18.74
C ALA A 149 -1.58 5.76 18.34
N LEU A 150 -1.52 7.08 18.12
CA LEU A 150 -0.28 7.79 17.77
C LEU A 150 0.88 7.47 18.73
N GLN A 151 0.64 7.50 20.04
CA GLN A 151 1.66 7.18 21.04
C GLN A 151 2.26 5.78 20.84
N GLN A 152 1.44 4.79 20.48
CA GLN A 152 1.92 3.42 20.24
C GLN A 152 2.74 3.35 18.94
N ALA A 153 2.37 4.13 17.93
CA ALA A 153 3.13 4.23 16.69
C ALA A 153 4.49 4.92 16.90
N GLU A 154 4.53 5.98 17.71
CA GLU A 154 5.76 6.67 18.12
C GLU A 154 6.70 5.73 18.90
N GLU A 155 6.17 5.02 19.90
CA GLU A 155 6.94 4.01 20.65
C GLU A 155 7.49 2.92 19.72
N LEU A 156 6.69 2.44 18.76
CA LEU A 156 7.13 1.44 17.79
C LEU A 156 8.23 1.99 16.86
N ALA A 157 8.10 3.23 16.38
CA ALA A 157 9.13 3.86 15.54
C ALA A 157 10.45 4.03 16.29
N ASP A 158 10.41 4.45 17.56
CA ASP A 158 11.59 4.57 18.41
C ASP A 158 12.28 3.22 18.63
N GLU A 159 11.51 2.16 18.85
CA GLU A 159 12.07 0.81 18.96
C GLU A 159 12.66 0.30 17.63
N LEU A 160 12.03 0.59 16.50
CA LEU A 160 12.58 0.25 15.18
C LEU A 160 13.92 0.96 14.91
N LYS A 161 14.05 2.24 15.29
CA LYS A 161 15.32 2.98 15.19
C LYS A 161 16.43 2.42 16.08
N LYS A 162 16.09 1.76 17.20
CA LYS A 162 17.07 1.03 18.02
C LYS A 162 17.54 -0.27 17.36
N VAL A 163 16.73 -0.86 16.48
CA VAL A 163 17.10 -2.07 15.72
C VAL A 163 18.08 -1.72 14.60
N ASN A 164 17.88 -0.59 13.94
CA ASN A 164 18.79 -0.05 12.94
C ASN A 164 18.71 1.49 12.96
N ASP A 165 19.81 2.13 13.36
CA ASP A 165 19.91 3.58 13.50
C ASP A 165 20.02 4.33 12.17
N ASP A 166 20.27 3.61 11.07
CA ASP A 166 20.25 4.15 9.71
C ASP A 166 18.83 4.39 9.18
N TRP A 167 17.79 3.85 9.83
CA TRP A 167 16.41 4.00 9.37
C TRP A 167 15.83 5.38 9.74
N GLU A 168 15.63 6.22 8.72
CA GLU A 168 14.77 7.40 8.85
C GLU A 168 13.30 6.96 8.75
N ILE A 169 12.53 7.21 9.82
CA ILE A 169 11.12 6.78 9.92
C ILE A 169 10.24 8.00 10.11
N GLU A 170 9.24 8.13 9.22
CA GLU A 170 8.14 9.08 9.32
C GLU A 170 6.82 8.34 9.59
N LEU A 171 5.99 8.92 10.45
CA LEU A 171 4.71 8.34 10.86
C LEU A 171 3.53 9.14 10.28
N PHE A 172 2.56 8.41 9.76
CA PHE A 172 1.31 8.95 9.22
C PHE A 172 0.11 8.20 9.79
N ASP A 173 -0.95 8.93 10.14
CA ASP A 173 -2.24 8.32 10.42
C ASP A 173 -2.84 7.79 9.11
N GLY A 174 -2.81 6.47 8.94
CA GLY A 174 -3.38 5.83 7.75
C GLY A 174 -4.82 5.40 7.92
N GLY A 175 -5.27 5.18 9.17
CA GLY A 175 -6.65 4.78 9.50
C GLY A 175 -7.14 3.49 8.83
N GLN A 176 -6.25 2.70 8.21
CA GLN A 176 -6.68 1.52 7.48
C GLN A 176 -7.17 0.42 8.43
N PRO A 177 -8.22 -0.33 8.07
CA PRO A 177 -8.85 -1.28 8.99
C PRO A 177 -8.20 -2.67 9.05
N LEU A 178 -7.36 -3.04 8.08
CA LEU A 178 -6.85 -4.41 7.92
C LEU A 178 -5.35 -4.57 8.19
N TYR A 179 -4.60 -3.47 8.14
CA TYR A 179 -3.16 -3.49 8.28
C TYR A 179 -2.80 -2.62 9.48
N PRO A 180 -2.30 -3.22 10.58
CA PRO A 180 -1.73 -2.44 11.67
C PRO A 180 -0.66 -1.46 11.17
N LEU A 181 0.16 -1.88 10.20
CA LEU A 181 1.19 -1.05 9.58
C LEU A 181 1.19 -1.25 8.06
N LEU A 182 1.21 -0.16 7.31
CA LEU A 182 1.61 -0.11 5.90
C LEU A 182 2.89 0.71 5.81
N MET A 183 3.84 0.26 5.02
CA MET A 183 5.17 0.86 4.93
C MET A 183 5.52 1.10 3.46
N VAL A 184 5.89 2.35 3.15
CA VAL A 184 6.48 2.73 1.86
C VAL A 184 7.97 2.95 2.11
N ILE A 185 8.79 2.28 1.32
CA ILE A 185 10.23 2.27 1.46
C ILE A 185 10.83 2.91 0.21
N GLU A 186 11.65 3.94 0.43
CA GLU A 186 12.37 4.69 -0.61
C GLU A 186 13.85 4.33 -0.55
#